data_AF-K1RID4-F1
#
_entry.id   AF-K1RID4-F1
#
_cell.length_a   1.000
_cell.length_b   1.000
_cell.length_c   1.000
_cell.angle_alpha   90.00
_cell.angle_beta   90.00
_cell.angle_gamma   90.00
#
_symmetry.space_group_name_H-M   'P 1'
#
loop_
_entity.id
_entity.type
_entity.pdbx_description
1 polymer ?
#
loop_
_entity_poly.entity_id
_entity_poly.type
_entity_poly.pdbx_seq_one_letter_code
_entity_poly.pdbx_strand_id
1 'polypeptide(L)'
;MFFHALTTSVLFAAVILARELGWMKWDAFDELDQQFQSVTGENCRSKRLEDLLMPENVVTQIPLYNKLQTSIFYKNRTNLVHLHNMALNRAFFFGYIHQRLNTSDTFKLLPNVHYLHLSVSADLNANPTVINGSALYFDNDCYYPNWLINYDINKTIPLFAPRAWRWDDTFDMDNHLREPTLDTAFVLDAGSGFNKNYTVKSFRMNPWYNFWLPDNQPIYDSTHKFTWGVHLKFTNSSGVFRQKTFEEYNFFGPNNPGMHDTEEKLPVRFTRPYFDCGRSNKWVVSAVSPITDFMPRFIGVAVMDTDFERIDFNPCDAGDGNPGPSYLAGTHRCKKHSGVGLYNKGCRKNPPHHPNVYAYV
;
A
#
# COMPACT_ATOMS: atom_id res chain seq x y z
N MET A 1 -13.10 22.07 -61.39
CA MET A 1 -12.40 23.01 -60.48
C MET A 1 -12.91 22.95 -59.04
N PHE A 2 -14.22 22.89 -58.78
CA PHE A 2 -14.77 22.84 -57.40
C PHE A 2 -14.35 21.62 -56.57
N PHE A 3 -14.22 20.43 -57.16
CA PHE A 3 -13.82 19.21 -56.44
C PHE A 3 -12.38 19.27 -55.89
N HIS A 4 -11.45 19.90 -56.61
CA HIS A 4 -10.06 20.01 -56.16
C HIS A 4 -9.88 21.02 -55.02
N ALA A 5 -10.65 22.11 -55.00
CA ALA A 5 -10.61 23.12 -53.93
C ALA A 5 -11.18 22.58 -52.61
N LEU A 6 -12.17 21.68 -52.68
CA LEU A 6 -12.76 21.04 -51.50
C LEU A 6 -11.84 19.97 -50.91
N THR A 7 -11.15 19.20 -51.74
CA THR A 7 -10.16 18.22 -51.26
C THR A 7 -8.94 18.87 -50.62
N THR A 8 -8.44 19.98 -51.17
CA THR A 8 -7.27 20.68 -50.59
C THR A 8 -7.59 21.39 -49.29
N SER A 9 -8.78 21.95 -49.14
CA SER A 9 -9.24 22.59 -47.89
C SER A 9 -9.49 21.58 -46.76
N VAL A 10 -10.04 20.40 -47.07
CA VAL A 10 -10.19 19.29 -46.10
C VAL A 10 -8.83 18.73 -45.66
N LEU A 11 -7.87 18.56 -46.60
CA LEU A 11 -6.51 18.14 -46.27
C LEU A 11 -5.78 19.17 -45.39
N PHE A 12 -5.93 20.47 -45.69
CA PHE A 12 -5.35 21.53 -44.86
C PHE A 12 -5.97 21.56 -43.46
N ALA A 13 -7.28 21.42 -43.35
CA ALA A 13 -7.96 21.35 -42.05
C ALA A 13 -7.51 20.12 -41.25
N ALA A 14 -7.38 18.95 -41.88
CA ALA A 14 -6.89 17.73 -41.23
C ALA A 14 -5.44 17.87 -40.72
N VAL A 15 -4.56 18.52 -41.48
CA VAL A 15 -3.17 18.78 -41.06
C VAL A 15 -3.10 19.77 -39.90
N ILE A 16 -3.93 20.82 -39.91
CA ILE A 16 -4.01 21.79 -38.81
C ILE A 16 -4.57 21.11 -37.55
N LEU A 17 -5.65 20.35 -37.66
CA LEU A 17 -6.24 19.58 -36.54
C LEU A 17 -5.26 18.54 -35.97
N ALA A 18 -4.55 17.79 -36.81
CA ALA A 18 -3.55 16.82 -36.36
C ALA A 18 -2.36 17.48 -35.65
N ARG A 19 -2.01 18.72 -36.01
CA ARG A 19 -0.95 19.50 -35.36
C ARG A 19 -1.40 20.15 -34.05
N GLU A 20 -2.63 20.66 -34.00
CA GLU A 20 -3.24 21.31 -32.84
C GLU A 20 -3.73 20.30 -31.77
N LEU A 21 -4.14 19.09 -32.15
CA LEU A 21 -4.58 18.02 -31.23
C LEU A 21 -3.57 16.87 -31.08
N GLY A 22 -2.42 16.93 -31.76
CA GLY A 22 -1.41 15.88 -31.72
C GLY A 22 -0.79 15.62 -30.33
N TRP A 23 -1.04 16.51 -29.37
CA TRP A 23 -0.67 16.37 -27.96
C TRP A 23 -1.70 15.60 -27.12
N MET A 24 -2.91 15.34 -27.63
CA MET A 24 -3.96 14.50 -27.02
C MET A 24 -3.97 13.09 -27.65
N LYS A 25 -2.82 12.44 -27.79
CA LYS A 25 -2.79 11.04 -28.22
C LYS A 25 -3.11 10.14 -27.05
N TRP A 26 -3.75 9.01 -27.35
CA TRP A 26 -3.93 7.92 -26.41
C TRP A 26 -2.57 7.47 -25.87
N ASP A 27 -2.40 7.51 -24.56
CA ASP A 27 -1.18 7.17 -23.86
C ASP A 27 -1.42 6.13 -22.75
N ALA A 28 -0.36 5.69 -22.07
CA ALA A 28 -0.44 4.71 -20.99
C ALA A 28 -1.27 5.21 -19.79
N PHE A 29 -1.38 6.53 -19.59
CA PHE A 29 -2.24 7.08 -18.55
C PHE A 29 -3.70 6.93 -18.95
N ASP A 30 -4.06 7.15 -20.22
CA ASP A 30 -5.45 7.03 -20.68
C ASP A 30 -5.93 5.56 -20.58
N GLU A 31 -5.06 4.59 -20.83
CA GLU A 31 -5.33 3.17 -20.56
C GLU A 31 -5.54 2.88 -19.07
N LEU A 32 -4.70 3.45 -18.21
CA LEU A 32 -4.81 3.29 -16.75
C LEU A 32 -6.06 3.96 -16.18
N ASP A 33 -6.42 5.15 -16.67
CA ASP A 33 -7.63 5.88 -16.30
C ASP A 33 -8.88 5.11 -16.74
N GLN A 34 -8.87 4.52 -17.94
CA GLN A 34 -9.93 3.63 -18.40
C GLN A 34 -10.07 2.42 -17.46
N GLN A 35 -8.96 1.77 -17.08
CA GLN A 35 -9.01 0.67 -16.12
C GLN A 35 -9.57 1.13 -14.77
N PHE A 36 -9.07 2.27 -14.26
CA PHE A 36 -9.46 2.86 -12.98
C PHE A 36 -10.97 3.10 -12.90
N GLN A 37 -11.56 3.70 -13.95
CA GLN A 37 -12.99 4.00 -14.02
C GLN A 37 -13.85 2.77 -14.32
N SER A 38 -13.29 1.73 -14.97
CA SER A 38 -14.05 0.53 -15.36
C SER A 38 -14.45 -0.37 -14.20
N VAL A 39 -13.81 -0.22 -13.04
CA VAL A 39 -14.03 -1.06 -11.84
C VAL A 39 -14.68 -0.21 -10.75
N THR A 40 -15.80 -0.69 -10.24
CA THR A 40 -16.58 -0.07 -9.16
C THR A 40 -16.90 -1.11 -8.09
N GLY A 41 -17.32 -0.65 -6.91
CA GLY A 41 -17.71 -1.55 -5.81
C GLY A 41 -18.85 -2.51 -6.17
N GLU A 42 -19.68 -2.16 -7.14
CA GLU A 42 -20.81 -2.98 -7.60
C GLU A 42 -20.37 -4.06 -8.60
N ASN A 43 -19.42 -3.74 -9.48
CA ASN A 43 -19.01 -4.64 -10.57
C ASN A 43 -17.77 -5.49 -10.23
N CYS A 44 -17.01 -5.14 -9.19
CA CYS A 44 -15.71 -5.75 -8.90
C CYS A 44 -15.78 -7.28 -8.69
N ARG A 45 -16.93 -7.80 -8.22
CA ARG A 45 -17.12 -9.25 -8.02
C ARG A 45 -17.21 -10.05 -9.33
N SER A 46 -17.67 -9.44 -10.43
CA SER A 46 -17.81 -10.12 -11.73
C SER A 46 -16.57 -9.98 -12.61
N LYS A 47 -15.68 -9.02 -12.30
CA LYS A 47 -14.43 -8.77 -13.02
C LYS A 47 -13.40 -9.88 -12.81
N ARG A 48 -12.48 -10.00 -13.77
CA ARG A 48 -11.34 -10.93 -13.67
C ARG A 48 -10.29 -10.36 -12.72
N LEU A 49 -9.46 -11.23 -12.16
CA LEU A 49 -8.39 -10.83 -11.23
C LEU A 49 -7.43 -9.81 -11.89
N GLU A 50 -7.13 -9.99 -13.18
CA GLU A 50 -6.27 -9.10 -13.96
C GLU A 50 -6.86 -7.68 -14.07
N ASP A 51 -8.18 -7.55 -14.21
CA ASP A 51 -8.85 -6.25 -14.29
C ASP A 51 -8.80 -5.49 -12.95
N LEU A 52 -8.70 -6.22 -11.83
CA LEU A 52 -8.66 -5.67 -10.47
C LEU A 52 -7.24 -5.29 -10.02
N LEU A 53 -6.23 -5.49 -10.88
CA LEU A 53 -4.82 -5.30 -10.55
C LEU A 53 -4.18 -4.40 -11.60
N MET A 54 -3.54 -3.32 -11.14
CA MET A 54 -2.76 -2.46 -12.02
C MET A 54 -1.35 -3.04 -12.23
N PRO A 55 -0.62 -2.58 -13.26
CA PRO A 55 0.78 -2.90 -13.44
C PRO A 55 1.62 -2.46 -12.21
N GLU A 56 2.62 -3.26 -11.84
CA GLU A 56 3.44 -2.99 -10.64
C GLU A 56 4.29 -1.72 -10.77
N ASN A 57 4.75 -1.43 -11.99
CA ASN A 57 5.56 -0.27 -12.34
C ASN A 57 4.79 1.05 -12.43
N VAL A 58 3.50 1.08 -12.07
CA VAL A 58 2.72 2.32 -11.96
C VAL A 58 3.19 3.16 -10.78
N VAL A 59 3.50 2.51 -9.65
CA VAL A 59 4.04 3.18 -8.47
C VAL A 59 5.57 3.09 -8.55
N THR A 60 6.21 4.23 -8.79
CA THR A 60 7.65 4.32 -8.94
C THR A 60 8.35 4.73 -7.65
N GLN A 61 9.64 4.42 -7.54
CA GLN A 61 10.51 4.77 -6.41
C GLN A 61 9.97 4.26 -5.06
N ILE A 62 9.55 2.99 -5.04
CA ILE A 62 9.10 2.32 -3.82
C ILE A 62 10.25 2.30 -2.79
N PRO A 63 10.01 2.73 -1.53
CA PRO A 63 11.05 2.74 -0.52
C PRO A 63 11.47 1.31 -0.16
N LEU A 64 12.78 1.08 -0.21
CA LEU A 64 13.40 -0.18 0.18
C LEU A 64 14.15 0.03 1.48
N TYR A 65 13.95 -0.85 2.46
CA TYR A 65 14.57 -0.76 3.79
C TYR A 65 16.08 -0.49 3.73
N ASN A 66 16.82 -1.28 2.95
CA ASN A 66 18.28 -1.19 2.82
C ASN A 66 18.75 0.13 2.18
N LYS A 67 17.87 0.84 1.48
CA LYS A 67 18.19 2.08 0.76
C LYS A 67 17.61 3.32 1.44
N LEU A 68 16.82 3.18 2.50
CA LEU A 68 16.12 4.31 3.14
C LEU A 68 17.06 5.45 3.54
N GLN A 69 18.28 5.14 3.99
CA GLN A 69 19.26 6.14 4.43
C GLN A 69 20.06 6.75 3.26
N THR A 70 20.17 6.03 2.14
CA THR A 70 21.01 6.42 1.00
C THR A 70 20.20 7.04 -0.13
N SER A 71 18.92 6.70 -0.26
CA SER A 71 18.04 7.19 -1.31
C SER A 71 17.47 8.55 -0.95
N ILE A 72 17.42 9.44 -1.94
CA ILE A 72 16.73 10.73 -1.82
C ILE A 72 15.25 10.49 -2.08
N PHE A 73 14.41 10.78 -1.09
CA PHE A 73 12.96 10.78 -1.27
C PHE A 73 12.46 12.19 -1.53
N TYR A 74 11.78 12.37 -2.64
CA TYR A 74 11.11 13.62 -2.95
C TYR A 74 9.92 13.84 -2.00
N LYS A 75 9.50 15.10 -1.83
CA LYS A 75 8.39 15.48 -0.95
C LYS A 75 7.07 14.79 -1.30
N ASN A 76 6.85 14.46 -2.57
CA ASN A 76 5.70 13.70 -3.07
C ASN A 76 5.81 12.17 -2.85
N ARG A 77 6.92 11.71 -2.26
CA ARG A 77 7.22 10.29 -2.00
C ARG A 77 7.41 9.96 -0.53
N THR A 78 7.46 10.98 0.34
CA THR A 78 7.55 10.79 1.79
C THR A 78 6.36 9.99 2.32
N ASN A 79 5.18 10.11 1.70
CA ASN A 79 3.99 9.33 2.05
C ASN A 79 4.23 7.82 1.98
N LEU A 80 4.91 7.32 0.94
CA LEU A 80 5.24 5.91 0.82
C LEU A 80 6.25 5.48 1.90
N VAL A 81 7.20 6.34 2.26
CA VAL A 81 8.15 6.09 3.35
C VAL A 81 7.44 5.99 4.69
N HIS A 82 6.47 6.88 4.95
CA HIS A 82 5.63 6.82 6.15
C HIS A 82 4.81 5.53 6.19
N LEU A 83 4.20 5.13 5.07
CA LEU A 83 3.44 3.88 4.94
C LEU A 83 4.32 2.66 5.25
N HIS A 84 5.52 2.62 4.66
CA HIS A 84 6.54 1.58 4.89
C HIS A 84 6.91 1.48 6.38
N ASN A 85 7.26 2.61 7.00
CA ASN A 85 7.71 2.63 8.39
C ASN A 85 6.60 2.24 9.36
N MET A 86 5.35 2.66 9.08
CA MET A 86 4.21 2.26 9.90
C MET A 86 3.95 0.75 9.81
N ALA A 87 3.96 0.17 8.61
CA ALA A 87 3.79 -1.28 8.45
C ALA A 87 4.87 -2.07 9.20
N LEU A 88 6.13 -1.67 9.06
CA LEU A 88 7.25 -2.31 9.76
C LEU A 88 7.15 -2.18 11.28
N ASN A 89 6.90 -0.97 11.78
CA ASN A 89 6.80 -0.72 13.22
C ASN A 89 5.65 -1.51 13.86
N ARG A 90 4.53 -1.69 13.16
CA ARG A 90 3.40 -2.48 13.66
C ARG A 90 3.72 -3.97 13.68
N ALA A 91 4.28 -4.48 12.58
CA ALA A 91 4.72 -5.87 12.52
C ALA A 91 5.71 -6.20 13.64
N PHE A 92 6.71 -5.34 13.82
CA PHE A 92 7.65 -5.41 14.93
C PHE A 92 6.94 -5.39 16.30
N PHE A 93 6.05 -4.43 16.53
CA PHE A 93 5.39 -4.25 17.83
C PHE A 93 4.59 -5.48 18.25
N PHE A 94 3.79 -6.04 17.34
CA PHE A 94 3.03 -7.25 17.62
C PHE A 94 3.92 -8.49 17.72
N GLY A 95 4.94 -8.62 16.86
CA GLY A 95 5.93 -9.69 16.99
C GLY A 95 6.62 -9.66 18.35
N TYR A 96 7.07 -8.48 18.79
CA TYR A 96 7.69 -8.29 20.10
C TYR A 96 6.77 -8.67 21.27
N ILE A 97 5.49 -8.28 21.21
CA ILE A 97 4.48 -8.68 22.21
C ILE A 97 4.37 -10.21 22.27
N HIS A 98 4.20 -10.87 21.13
CA HIS A 98 4.04 -12.32 21.06
C HIS A 98 5.27 -13.07 21.59
N GLN A 99 6.47 -12.55 21.31
CA GLN A 99 7.70 -13.19 21.73
C GLN A 99 8.03 -13.01 23.21
N ARG A 100 7.69 -11.84 23.79
CA ARG A 100 8.11 -11.50 25.16
C ARG A 100 7.06 -11.81 26.23
N LEU A 101 5.78 -11.66 25.90
CA LEU A 101 4.69 -11.86 26.86
C LEU A 101 4.19 -13.31 26.82
N ASN A 102 5.12 -14.26 26.88
CA ASN A 102 4.87 -15.70 26.77
C ASN A 102 4.74 -16.42 28.13
N THR A 103 4.79 -15.67 29.25
CA THR A 103 4.71 -16.25 30.60
C THR A 103 3.36 -15.97 31.26
N SER A 104 2.97 -16.85 32.20
CA SER A 104 1.70 -16.74 32.94
C SER A 104 1.52 -15.40 33.68
N ASP A 105 2.61 -14.84 34.21
CA ASP A 105 2.59 -13.56 34.93
C ASP A 105 2.31 -12.37 33.99
N THR A 106 2.77 -12.47 32.74
CA THR A 106 2.57 -11.43 31.72
C THR A 106 1.19 -11.44 31.08
N PHE A 107 0.34 -12.42 31.43
CA PHE A 107 -1.00 -12.59 30.86
C PHE A 107 -1.86 -11.32 30.94
N LYS A 108 -1.78 -10.60 32.07
CA LYS A 108 -2.58 -9.38 32.31
C LYS A 108 -2.15 -8.19 31.45
N LEU A 109 -0.96 -8.24 30.86
CA LEU A 109 -0.39 -7.16 30.04
C LEU A 109 -0.69 -7.33 28.56
N LEU A 110 -1.28 -8.46 28.18
CA LEU A 110 -1.46 -8.81 26.78
C LEU A 110 -2.67 -8.07 26.17
N PRO A 111 -2.58 -7.70 24.88
CA PRO A 111 -3.66 -7.03 24.20
C PRO A 111 -4.86 -7.97 24.04
N ASN A 112 -6.04 -7.51 24.46
CA ASN A 112 -7.29 -8.20 24.18
C ASN A 112 -7.76 -7.91 22.73
N VAL A 113 -8.80 -8.62 22.27
CA VAL A 113 -9.37 -8.44 20.91
C VAL A 113 -9.85 -7.00 20.69
N HIS A 114 -10.40 -6.36 21.73
CA HIS A 114 -10.83 -4.97 21.67
C HIS A 114 -9.65 -4.00 21.44
N TYR A 115 -8.52 -4.24 22.10
CA TYR A 115 -7.28 -3.49 21.88
C TYR A 115 -6.85 -3.59 20.42
N LEU A 116 -6.93 -4.77 19.80
CA LEU A 116 -6.56 -4.93 18.40
C LEU A 116 -7.44 -4.04 17.48
N HIS A 117 -8.76 -4.00 17.71
CA HIS A 117 -9.65 -3.07 17.00
C HIS A 117 -9.31 -1.59 17.24
N LEU A 118 -9.12 -1.18 18.49
CA LEU A 118 -8.76 0.20 18.80
C LEU A 118 -7.38 0.57 18.24
N SER A 119 -6.46 -0.38 18.19
CA SER A 119 -5.09 -0.18 17.73
C SER A 119 -5.05 0.18 16.25
N VAL A 120 -5.85 -0.50 15.40
CA VAL A 120 -5.90 -0.20 13.97
C VAL A 120 -6.59 1.13 13.70
N SER A 121 -7.59 1.51 14.50
CA SER A 121 -8.20 2.85 14.44
C SER A 121 -7.23 3.95 14.85
N ALA A 122 -6.41 3.69 15.89
CA ALA A 122 -5.42 4.64 16.37
C ALA A 122 -4.37 4.95 15.30
N ASP A 123 -3.95 3.98 14.49
CA ASP A 123 -3.00 4.23 13.39
C ASP A 123 -3.56 5.21 12.36
N LEU A 124 -4.83 5.02 12.00
CA LEU A 124 -5.51 5.94 11.11
C LEU A 124 -5.57 7.30 11.76
N ASN A 125 -6.16 7.44 12.94
CA ASN A 125 -6.37 8.75 13.54
C ASN A 125 -5.06 9.49 13.87
N ALA A 126 -3.96 8.76 14.12
CA ALA A 126 -2.63 9.36 14.27
C ALA A 126 -2.03 9.87 12.94
N ASN A 127 -2.50 9.38 11.79
CA ASN A 127 -1.98 9.70 10.45
C ASN A 127 -3.10 10.19 9.50
N PRO A 128 -3.64 11.41 9.68
CA PRO A 128 -4.78 11.93 8.92
C PRO A 128 -4.58 11.97 7.39
N THR A 129 -3.37 12.26 6.93
CA THR A 129 -3.11 12.62 5.53
C THR A 129 -2.64 11.45 4.66
N VAL A 130 -1.84 10.53 5.22
CA VAL A 130 -1.12 9.51 4.43
C VAL A 130 -1.82 8.16 4.42
N ILE A 131 -2.35 7.72 5.56
CA ILE A 131 -2.86 6.37 5.75
C ILE A 131 -4.38 6.39 5.70
N ASN A 132 -4.94 5.56 4.82
CA ASN A 132 -6.37 5.40 4.62
C ASN A 132 -6.89 4.10 5.24
N GLY A 133 -6.08 3.05 5.29
CA GLY A 133 -6.41 1.78 5.92
C GLY A 133 -5.30 1.28 6.84
N SER A 134 -5.68 0.67 7.95
CA SER A 134 -4.78 -0.10 8.81
C SER A 134 -5.45 -1.42 9.13
N ALA A 135 -4.70 -2.50 9.05
CA ALA A 135 -5.22 -3.82 9.38
C ALA A 135 -4.14 -4.73 9.95
N LEU A 136 -4.62 -5.66 10.78
CA LEU A 136 -3.88 -6.85 11.16
C LEU A 136 -4.65 -8.02 10.58
N TYR A 137 -3.96 -8.95 9.93
CA TYR A 137 -4.56 -10.16 9.40
C TYR A 137 -3.85 -11.36 9.99
N PHE A 138 -4.57 -12.18 10.75
CA PHE A 138 -4.04 -13.37 11.39
C PHE A 138 -4.19 -14.61 10.50
N ASP A 139 -3.22 -15.49 10.55
CA ASP A 139 -3.28 -16.73 9.77
C ASP A 139 -4.41 -17.65 10.25
N ASN A 140 -4.87 -18.57 9.39
CA ASN A 140 -5.83 -19.61 9.77
C ASN A 140 -5.22 -20.62 10.76
N ASP A 141 -3.94 -20.93 10.60
CA ASP A 141 -3.21 -21.83 11.49
C ASP A 141 -2.53 -21.08 12.66
N CYS A 142 -2.92 -19.82 12.88
CA CYS A 142 -2.45 -19.02 13.99
C CYS A 142 -3.18 -19.41 15.28
N TYR A 143 -2.43 -19.96 16.23
CA TYR A 143 -2.84 -20.09 17.62
C TYR A 143 -2.02 -19.13 18.48
N TYR A 144 -2.66 -18.55 19.50
CA TYR A 144 -1.95 -17.78 20.51
C TYR A 144 -0.82 -18.61 21.14
N PRO A 145 0.43 -18.09 21.25
CA PRO A 145 1.56 -18.83 21.80
C PRO A 145 1.35 -19.27 23.27
N ASN A 146 0.83 -20.48 23.50
CA ASN A 146 0.72 -21.20 24.79
C ASN A 146 -0.03 -20.56 25.99
N TRP A 147 -0.45 -19.30 25.93
CA TRP A 147 -1.09 -18.55 27.02
C TRP A 147 -2.60 -18.70 27.17
N LEU A 148 -3.32 -19.07 26.11
CA LEU A 148 -4.79 -19.20 26.11
C LEU A 148 -5.26 -20.64 25.82
N ILE A 149 -4.40 -21.64 26.04
CA ILE A 149 -4.72 -23.07 25.80
C ILE A 149 -5.99 -23.49 26.54
N ASN A 150 -6.24 -22.91 27.71
CA ASN A 150 -7.36 -23.25 28.58
C ASN A 150 -8.68 -22.53 28.22
N TYR A 151 -8.66 -21.61 27.26
CA TYR A 151 -9.84 -20.84 26.86
C TYR A 151 -10.18 -21.10 25.39
N ASP A 152 -11.47 -21.25 25.09
CA ASP A 152 -11.97 -21.45 23.72
C ASP A 152 -11.71 -20.25 22.77
N ILE A 153 -11.13 -19.15 23.28
CA ILE A 153 -10.68 -17.99 22.49
C ILE A 153 -9.62 -18.39 21.44
N ASN A 154 -8.85 -19.45 21.69
CA ASN A 154 -7.93 -19.99 20.68
C ASN A 154 -8.62 -20.46 19.40
N LYS A 155 -9.93 -20.77 19.45
CA LYS A 155 -10.73 -21.14 18.27
C LYS A 155 -11.26 -19.94 17.48
N THR A 156 -11.24 -18.73 18.07
CA THR A 156 -11.87 -17.54 17.48
C THR A 156 -10.90 -16.61 16.76
N ILE A 157 -9.59 -16.85 16.88
CA ILE A 157 -8.53 -16.04 16.24
C ILE A 157 -8.07 -16.51 14.87
N PRO A 158 -8.15 -17.80 14.51
CA PRO A 158 -8.03 -18.20 13.12
C PRO A 158 -8.88 -17.29 12.23
N LEU A 159 -8.24 -16.67 11.24
CA LEU A 159 -8.84 -15.69 10.32
C LEU A 159 -9.27 -14.35 10.92
N PHE A 160 -9.10 -14.09 12.22
CA PHE A 160 -9.42 -12.78 12.78
C PHE A 160 -8.63 -11.69 12.06
N ALA A 161 -9.29 -10.61 11.64
CA ALA A 161 -8.62 -9.54 10.93
C ALA A 161 -9.23 -8.17 11.24
N PRO A 162 -8.82 -7.52 12.34
CA PRO A 162 -9.28 -6.16 12.60
C PRO A 162 -8.73 -5.26 11.51
N ARG A 163 -9.64 -4.65 10.75
CA ARG A 163 -9.34 -3.68 9.72
C ARG A 163 -10.09 -2.40 10.02
N ALA A 164 -9.35 -1.31 10.10
CA ALA A 164 -9.88 0.02 10.08
C ALA A 164 -9.67 0.63 8.69
N TRP A 165 -10.64 1.41 8.24
CA TRP A 165 -10.56 2.19 7.02
C TRP A 165 -11.18 3.56 7.23
N ARG A 166 -10.62 4.61 6.62
CA ARG A 166 -11.23 5.94 6.62
C ARG A 166 -12.54 5.93 5.87
N TRP A 167 -13.61 6.07 6.62
CA TRP A 167 -14.91 6.32 6.05
C TRP A 167 -15.00 7.81 5.74
N ASP A 168 -15.75 8.15 4.71
CA ASP A 168 -15.93 9.54 4.33
C ASP A 168 -17.39 9.94 4.56
N ASP A 169 -17.56 11.01 5.33
CA ASP A 169 -18.85 11.52 5.79
C ASP A 169 -19.35 12.64 4.86
N THR A 170 -19.14 12.49 3.54
CA THR A 170 -19.60 13.46 2.53
C THR A 170 -21.12 13.65 2.53
N PHE A 171 -21.85 12.72 3.13
CA PHE A 171 -23.31 12.74 3.22
C PHE A 171 -23.83 13.10 4.62
N ASP A 172 -22.95 13.51 5.54
CA ASP A 172 -23.40 14.03 6.83
C ASP A 172 -24.04 15.41 6.68
N MET A 173 -25.09 15.67 7.47
CA MET A 173 -25.86 16.91 7.43
C MET A 173 -25.02 18.12 7.87
N ASP A 174 -24.04 17.88 8.74
CA ASP A 174 -23.10 18.89 9.24
C ASP A 174 -21.99 19.23 8.21
N ASN A 175 -21.76 18.35 7.22
CA ASN A 175 -20.80 18.59 6.14
C ASN A 175 -21.48 19.29 4.94
N HIS A 176 -21.75 20.58 5.10
CA HIS A 176 -22.43 21.38 4.07
C HIS A 176 -21.70 21.43 2.72
N LEU A 177 -20.37 21.35 2.74
CA LEU A 177 -19.53 21.37 1.52
C LEU A 177 -19.48 20.02 0.81
N ARG A 178 -19.91 18.93 1.50
CA ARG A 178 -19.81 17.54 1.03
C ARG A 178 -18.39 17.17 0.61
N GLU A 179 -17.41 17.78 1.30
CA GLU A 179 -16.00 17.56 1.07
C GLU A 179 -15.49 16.44 1.98
N PRO A 180 -14.46 15.68 1.58
CA PRO A 180 -13.91 14.63 2.43
C PRO A 180 -13.37 15.16 3.76
N THR A 181 -14.01 14.83 4.88
CA THR A 181 -13.57 15.30 6.22
C THR A 181 -12.40 14.47 6.76
N LEU A 182 -12.33 13.19 6.36
CA LEU A 182 -11.33 12.23 6.84
C LEU A 182 -11.37 11.96 8.35
N ASP A 183 -12.42 12.39 9.04
CA ASP A 183 -12.51 12.32 10.50
C ASP A 183 -13.14 11.02 11.01
N THR A 184 -13.82 10.27 10.13
CA THR A 184 -14.45 9.00 10.49
C THR A 184 -13.65 7.80 10.03
N ALA A 185 -13.64 6.79 10.88
CA ALA A 185 -13.01 5.51 10.62
C ALA A 185 -14.03 4.40 10.87
N PHE A 186 -14.19 3.53 9.88
CA PHE A 186 -14.96 2.32 10.00
C PHE A 186 -14.05 1.16 10.38
N VAL A 187 -14.44 0.38 11.39
CA VAL A 187 -13.66 -0.77 11.87
C VAL A 187 -14.52 -2.01 11.77
N LEU A 188 -13.98 -3.03 11.13
CA LEU A 188 -14.65 -4.32 10.97
C LEU A 188 -13.64 -5.46 11.15
N ASP A 189 -14.16 -6.66 11.37
CA ASP A 189 -13.38 -7.88 11.18
C ASP A 189 -13.49 -8.32 9.71
N ALA A 190 -12.35 -8.30 9.02
CA ALA A 190 -12.21 -8.52 7.59
C ALA A 190 -12.10 -10.00 7.24
N GLY A 191 -11.99 -10.90 8.23
CA GLY A 191 -11.90 -12.34 8.01
C GLY A 191 -13.14 -13.14 8.41
N SER A 192 -13.96 -12.61 9.32
CA SER A 192 -15.22 -13.26 9.68
C SER A 192 -16.34 -12.93 8.69
N GLY A 193 -16.93 -13.99 8.12
CA GLY A 193 -18.16 -13.93 7.33
C GLY A 193 -18.08 -14.59 5.94
N PHE A 194 -19.23 -14.65 5.27
CA PHE A 194 -19.35 -15.26 3.95
C PHE A 194 -18.52 -14.51 2.90
N ASN A 195 -17.70 -15.23 2.14
CA ASN A 195 -16.79 -14.68 1.13
C ASN A 195 -15.84 -13.58 1.66
N LYS A 196 -15.39 -13.67 2.91
CA LYS A 196 -14.40 -12.76 3.49
C LYS A 196 -13.06 -13.42 3.84
N ASN A 197 -12.96 -14.74 3.63
CA ASN A 197 -11.75 -15.47 3.94
C ASN A 197 -10.61 -15.08 2.98
N TYR A 198 -9.70 -14.26 3.49
CA TYR A 198 -8.57 -13.70 2.76
C TYR A 198 -7.42 -14.69 2.51
N THR A 199 -7.41 -15.82 3.21
CA THR A 199 -6.35 -16.85 3.11
C THR A 199 -6.55 -17.78 1.91
N VAL A 200 -7.78 -17.87 1.39
CA VAL A 200 -8.11 -18.77 0.28
C VAL A 200 -7.65 -18.15 -1.04
N LYS A 201 -6.96 -18.92 -1.88
CA LYS A 201 -6.48 -18.47 -3.21
C LYS A 201 -7.60 -17.99 -4.16
N SER A 202 -8.83 -18.46 -3.97
CA SER A 202 -9.98 -18.00 -4.74
C SER A 202 -10.43 -16.58 -4.35
N PHE A 203 -10.02 -16.08 -3.19
CA PHE A 203 -10.28 -14.72 -2.76
C PHE A 203 -9.32 -13.77 -3.50
N ARG A 204 -9.88 -13.02 -4.45
CA ARG A 204 -9.13 -12.27 -5.46
C ARG A 204 -8.47 -11.00 -4.94
N MET A 205 -8.77 -10.55 -3.72
CA MET A 205 -8.53 -9.16 -3.30
C MET A 205 -7.33 -8.95 -2.38
N ASN A 206 -6.50 -9.97 -2.12
CA ASN A 206 -5.29 -9.80 -1.31
C ASN A 206 -4.05 -10.31 -2.06
N PRO A 207 -3.36 -9.46 -2.84
CA PRO A 207 -2.10 -9.85 -3.46
C PRO A 207 -0.99 -10.07 -2.42
N TRP A 208 -1.16 -9.61 -1.17
CA TRP A 208 -0.09 -9.52 -0.18
C TRP A 208 0.08 -10.73 0.74
N TYR A 209 -0.95 -11.53 0.99
CA TYR A 209 -0.91 -12.57 2.05
C TYR A 209 0.03 -13.72 1.70
N ASN A 210 -0.06 -14.24 0.47
CA ASN A 210 0.70 -15.41 0.01
C ASN A 210 2.22 -15.20 0.02
N PHE A 211 2.69 -13.94 0.02
CA PHE A 211 4.12 -13.63 0.02
C PHE A 211 4.84 -14.01 1.31
N TRP A 212 4.10 -14.17 2.40
CA TRP A 212 4.66 -14.35 3.74
C TRP A 212 4.46 -15.77 4.27
N LEU A 213 3.78 -16.62 3.51
CA LEU A 213 3.55 -18.00 3.88
C LEU A 213 4.86 -18.78 3.94
N PRO A 214 5.01 -19.72 4.88
CA PRO A 214 6.18 -20.58 4.95
C PRO A 214 6.31 -21.43 3.68
N ASP A 215 7.54 -21.86 3.38
CA ASP A 215 7.79 -22.74 2.25
C ASP A 215 7.10 -24.10 2.50
N ASN A 216 6.52 -24.68 1.44
CA ASN A 216 5.83 -25.97 1.53
C ASN A 216 6.74 -27.13 1.99
N GLN A 217 8.07 -26.98 1.84
CA GLN A 217 9.03 -27.98 2.27
C GLN A 217 9.81 -27.49 3.49
N PRO A 218 9.84 -28.27 4.60
CA PRO A 218 10.52 -27.89 5.84
C PRO A 218 12.02 -27.62 5.67
N ILE A 219 12.64 -28.19 4.64
CA ILE A 219 14.08 -28.05 4.37
C ILE A 219 14.44 -26.65 3.87
N TYR A 220 13.51 -25.99 3.17
CA TYR A 220 13.71 -24.65 2.61
C TYR A 220 13.26 -23.55 3.56
N ASP A 221 12.36 -23.88 4.50
CA ASP A 221 11.76 -22.93 5.42
C ASP A 221 12.78 -22.22 6.32
N SER A 222 13.94 -22.82 6.64
CA SER A 222 15.00 -22.17 7.41
C SER A 222 16.14 -21.62 6.56
N THR A 223 16.45 -22.24 5.43
CA THR A 223 17.58 -21.83 4.56
C THR A 223 17.26 -20.59 3.74
N HIS A 224 15.98 -20.40 3.41
CA HIS A 224 15.56 -19.24 2.64
C HIS A 224 15.20 -18.08 3.54
N LYS A 225 14.93 -18.21 4.84
CA LYS A 225 14.52 -17.07 5.67
C LYS A 225 15.69 -16.18 6.07
N PHE A 226 15.47 -14.86 6.02
CA PHE A 226 16.44 -13.89 6.53
C PHE A 226 16.10 -13.51 7.97
N THR A 227 17.10 -13.28 8.81
CA THR A 227 16.92 -12.73 10.15
C THR A 227 17.34 -11.27 10.17
N TRP A 228 16.58 -10.41 10.85
CA TRP A 228 16.95 -9.02 11.08
C TRP A 228 16.92 -8.68 12.56
N GLY A 229 17.94 -7.96 13.00
CA GLY A 229 18.05 -7.47 14.37
C GLY A 229 17.42 -6.09 14.53
N VAL A 230 16.63 -5.91 15.58
CA VAL A 230 16.18 -4.59 16.05
C VAL A 230 16.91 -4.25 17.34
N HIS A 231 17.47 -3.05 17.38
CA HIS A 231 18.12 -2.52 18.56
C HIS A 231 17.12 -1.83 19.48
N LEU A 232 16.94 -2.38 20.68
CA LEU A 232 15.96 -1.93 21.67
C LEU A 232 16.62 -1.33 22.90
N LYS A 233 15.92 -0.36 23.50
CA LYS A 233 16.27 0.23 24.79
C LYS A 233 15.03 0.26 25.67
N PHE A 234 15.16 -0.35 26.84
CA PHE A 234 14.07 -0.40 27.82
C PHE A 234 14.09 0.81 28.73
N THR A 235 12.90 1.23 29.15
CA THR A 235 12.69 2.29 30.12
C THR A 235 11.62 1.87 31.13
N ASN A 236 11.80 2.28 32.39
CA ASN A 236 10.79 2.16 33.44
C ASN A 236 9.98 3.46 33.61
N SER A 237 10.45 4.58 33.04
CA SER A 237 9.84 5.90 33.16
C SER A 237 10.09 6.74 31.91
N SER A 238 9.10 7.50 31.47
CA SER A 238 9.22 8.36 30.29
C SER A 238 10.50 9.22 30.34
N GLY A 239 11.39 9.04 29.35
CA GLY A 239 12.63 9.80 29.23
C GLY A 239 13.87 9.21 29.91
N VAL A 240 13.78 8.11 30.67
CA VAL A 240 14.95 7.49 31.34
C VAL A 240 15.19 6.06 30.88
N PHE A 241 16.21 5.83 30.07
CA PHE A 241 16.58 4.48 29.64
C PHE A 241 17.32 3.71 30.74
N ARG A 242 16.96 2.44 30.94
CA ARG A 242 17.56 1.54 31.93
C ARG A 242 19.02 1.20 31.60
N GLN A 243 19.35 1.16 30.31
CA GLN A 243 20.66 0.79 29.79
C GLN A 243 21.16 1.84 28.81
N LYS A 244 22.48 2.08 28.80
CA LYS A 244 23.12 2.98 27.84
C LYS A 244 23.29 2.33 26.47
N THR A 245 23.45 1.01 26.44
CA THR A 245 23.61 0.19 25.23
C THR A 245 22.26 -0.32 24.72
N PHE A 246 22.18 -0.60 23.43
CA PHE A 246 21.03 -1.27 22.85
C PHE A 246 21.14 -2.79 23.04
N GLU A 247 20.02 -3.44 23.30
CA GLU A 247 19.90 -4.89 23.21
C GLU A 247 19.43 -5.25 21.80
N GLU A 248 20.13 -6.16 21.12
CA GLU A 248 19.74 -6.64 19.80
C GLU A 248 18.70 -7.76 19.95
N TYR A 249 17.60 -7.62 19.21
CA TYR A 249 16.51 -8.58 19.20
C TYR A 249 16.26 -9.07 17.78
N ASN A 250 16.46 -10.35 17.56
CA ASN A 250 16.42 -10.94 16.23
C ASN A 250 15.00 -11.38 15.89
N PHE A 251 14.48 -10.88 14.78
CA PHE A 251 13.25 -11.33 14.16
C PHE A 251 13.56 -12.23 12.98
N PHE A 252 12.75 -13.26 12.83
CA PHE A 252 12.71 -14.06 11.63
C PHE A 252 11.85 -13.30 10.60
N GLY A 253 12.46 -12.94 9.48
CA GLY A 253 11.79 -12.37 8.32
C GLY A 253 11.31 -13.47 7.36
N PRO A 254 10.67 -13.08 6.26
CA PRO A 254 10.31 -14.02 5.20
C PRO A 254 11.57 -14.53 4.48
N ASN A 255 11.33 -15.29 3.42
CA ASN A 255 12.33 -15.72 2.47
C ASN A 255 13.21 -14.51 2.03
N ASN A 256 14.49 -14.58 2.35
CA ASN A 256 15.61 -13.92 1.70
C ASN A 256 15.37 -13.96 0.18
N PRO A 257 15.51 -12.84 -0.55
CA PRO A 257 15.53 -12.84 -2.00
C PRO A 257 16.70 -13.72 -2.46
N GLY A 258 16.42 -15.01 -2.66
CA GLY A 258 17.38 -15.99 -3.12
C GLY A 258 17.30 -16.08 -4.64
N MET A 259 18.41 -15.76 -5.31
CA MET A 259 18.86 -16.00 -6.70
C MET A 259 17.88 -15.81 -7.89
N HIS A 260 16.58 -15.95 -7.71
CA HIS A 260 15.50 -15.80 -8.68
C HIS A 260 14.64 -14.55 -8.43
N ASP A 261 14.58 -14.04 -7.20
CA ASP A 261 13.89 -12.80 -6.87
C ASP A 261 14.90 -11.65 -7.00
N THR A 262 14.79 -10.82 -8.03
CA THR A 262 15.70 -9.69 -8.30
C THR A 262 15.48 -8.49 -7.37
N GLU A 263 14.42 -8.53 -6.56
CA GLU A 263 13.97 -7.38 -5.79
C GLU A 263 14.27 -7.55 -4.30
N GLU A 264 15.23 -6.76 -3.80
CA GLU A 264 15.54 -6.60 -2.37
C GLU A 264 14.41 -5.83 -1.64
N LYS A 265 13.24 -6.46 -1.46
CA LYS A 265 12.08 -5.88 -0.79
C LYS A 265 11.81 -6.60 0.55
N LEU A 266 12.64 -6.30 1.55
CA LEU A 266 12.58 -6.86 2.91
C LEU A 266 12.81 -5.76 3.95
N PRO A 267 12.19 -5.77 5.15
CA PRO A 267 11.12 -6.65 5.66
C PRO A 267 9.69 -6.16 5.33
N VAL A 268 9.55 -5.19 4.43
CA VAL A 268 8.26 -4.65 3.98
C VAL A 268 8.13 -4.87 2.47
N ARG A 269 6.97 -5.35 2.03
CA ARG A 269 6.62 -5.45 0.62
C ARG A 269 5.45 -4.54 0.31
N PHE A 270 5.58 -3.78 -0.77
CA PHE A 270 4.47 -3.05 -1.35
C PHE A 270 3.73 -3.95 -2.33
N THR A 271 2.41 -3.85 -2.35
CA THR A 271 1.60 -4.48 -3.38
C THR A 271 1.61 -3.63 -4.64
N ARG A 272 1.44 -4.28 -5.79
CA ARG A 272 0.89 -3.57 -6.96
C ARG A 272 -0.46 -2.94 -6.60
N PRO A 273 -0.85 -1.81 -7.20
CA PRO A 273 -2.15 -1.21 -6.93
C PRO A 273 -3.27 -2.19 -7.28
N TYR A 274 -4.27 -2.30 -6.41
CA TYR A 274 -5.39 -3.21 -6.58
C TYR A 274 -6.70 -2.59 -6.13
N PHE A 275 -7.80 -3.08 -6.67
CA PHE A 275 -9.14 -2.65 -6.25
C PHE A 275 -9.62 -3.48 -5.05
N ASP A 276 -9.82 -2.84 -3.90
CA ASP A 276 -10.22 -3.48 -2.65
C ASP A 276 -11.76 -3.62 -2.56
N CYS A 277 -12.26 -4.57 -3.37
CA CYS A 277 -13.69 -4.86 -3.53
C CYS A 277 -14.38 -5.20 -2.20
N GLY A 278 -15.63 -4.78 -1.97
CA GLY A 278 -16.42 -5.16 -0.80
C GLY A 278 -15.85 -4.75 0.57
N ARG A 279 -14.79 -3.94 0.58
CA ARG A 279 -14.17 -3.36 1.78
C ARG A 279 -14.08 -1.84 1.60
N SER A 280 -12.96 -1.29 1.13
CA SER A 280 -12.90 0.16 0.84
C SER A 280 -13.60 0.55 -0.47
N ASN A 281 -13.77 -0.39 -1.41
CA ASN A 281 -14.27 -0.13 -2.76
C ASN A 281 -13.48 0.94 -3.52
N LYS A 282 -12.17 1.04 -3.24
CA LYS A 282 -11.25 1.97 -3.88
C LYS A 282 -10.03 1.24 -4.41
N TRP A 283 -9.32 1.89 -5.33
CA TRP A 283 -7.98 1.49 -5.72
C TRP A 283 -7.00 1.86 -4.63
N VAL A 284 -6.22 0.89 -4.17
CA VAL A 284 -5.33 1.03 -3.01
C VAL A 284 -3.95 0.46 -3.30
N VAL A 285 -2.97 0.98 -2.56
CA VAL A 285 -1.62 0.43 -2.50
C VAL A 285 -1.32 0.11 -1.04
N SER A 286 -0.88 -1.11 -0.79
CA SER A 286 -0.63 -1.61 0.56
C SER A 286 0.85 -1.81 0.82
N ALA A 287 1.35 -1.30 1.94
CA ALA A 287 2.63 -1.73 2.52
C ALA A 287 2.36 -2.82 3.56
N VAL A 288 3.03 -3.95 3.42
CA VAL A 288 2.77 -5.16 4.21
C VAL A 288 4.05 -5.66 4.85
N SER A 289 3.96 -6.05 6.12
CA SER A 289 5.07 -6.62 6.88
C SER A 289 4.59 -7.77 7.77
N PRO A 290 5.39 -8.84 7.95
CA PRO A 290 4.93 -10.05 8.61
C PRO A 290 5.09 -9.94 10.13
N ILE A 291 4.12 -10.50 10.85
CA ILE A 291 4.15 -10.66 12.30
C ILE A 291 4.67 -12.06 12.60
N THR A 292 5.75 -12.16 13.37
CA THR A 292 6.41 -13.43 13.67
C THR A 292 6.51 -13.73 15.17
N ASP A 293 6.35 -15.01 15.52
CA ASP A 293 6.39 -15.54 16.89
C ASP A 293 7.84 -15.85 17.36
N PHE A 294 7.96 -16.32 18.61
CA PHE A 294 9.21 -16.74 19.27
C PHE A 294 9.81 -17.99 18.61
N MET A 295 8.94 -18.89 18.17
CA MET A 295 9.29 -19.88 17.16
C MET A 295 9.09 -19.22 15.80
N PRO A 296 9.91 -19.46 14.76
CA PRO A 296 9.85 -18.79 13.45
C PRO A 296 8.58 -19.15 12.63
N ARG A 297 7.42 -18.98 13.25
CA ARG A 297 6.08 -19.24 12.76
C ARG A 297 5.49 -17.92 12.31
N PHE A 298 4.86 -17.98 11.15
CA PHE A 298 4.06 -16.90 10.61
C PHE A 298 2.76 -16.81 11.43
N ILE A 299 2.54 -15.66 12.09
CA ILE A 299 1.31 -15.39 12.86
C ILE A 299 0.29 -14.67 11.97
N GLY A 300 0.77 -13.78 11.11
CA GLY A 300 -0.06 -12.89 10.34
C GLY A 300 0.74 -11.75 9.71
N VAL A 301 0.04 -10.72 9.27
CA VAL A 301 0.64 -9.53 8.66
C VAL A 301 0.03 -8.25 9.20
N ALA A 302 0.85 -7.21 9.28
CA ALA A 302 0.41 -5.83 9.41
C ALA A 302 0.32 -5.21 8.01
N VAL A 303 -0.82 -4.60 7.71
CA VAL A 303 -1.12 -4.00 6.42
C VAL A 303 -1.46 -2.53 6.63
N MET A 304 -0.76 -1.65 5.91
CA MET A 304 -1.05 -0.22 5.84
C MET A 304 -1.44 0.11 4.42
N ASP A 305 -2.63 0.68 4.25
CA ASP A 305 -3.18 1.03 2.95
C ASP A 305 -3.22 2.55 2.76
N THR A 306 -2.97 2.97 1.53
CA THR A 306 -3.23 4.34 1.06
C THR A 306 -4.05 4.29 -0.23
N ASP A 307 -4.87 5.31 -0.44
CA ASP A 307 -5.63 5.45 -1.69
C ASP A 307 -4.64 5.65 -2.85
N PHE A 308 -4.85 4.95 -3.95
CA PHE A 308 -3.99 5.10 -5.13
C PHE A 308 -4.02 6.54 -5.67
N GLU A 309 -5.15 7.21 -5.58
CA GLU A 309 -5.30 8.63 -5.97
C GLU A 309 -4.45 9.60 -5.13
N ARG A 310 -4.00 9.19 -3.93
CA ARG A 310 -3.13 10.00 -3.06
C ARG A 310 -1.65 9.81 -3.34
N ILE A 311 -1.31 8.85 -4.20
CA ILE A 311 0.06 8.63 -4.65
C ILE A 311 0.26 9.44 -5.92
N ASP A 312 1.08 10.47 -5.82
CA ASP A 312 1.52 11.19 -7.02
C ASP A 312 2.24 10.23 -7.96
N PHE A 313 2.18 10.42 -9.27
CA PHE A 313 2.97 9.65 -10.25
C PHE A 313 3.98 10.58 -10.95
N ASN A 314 5.03 9.98 -11.53
CA ASN A 314 6.04 10.72 -12.27
C ASN A 314 5.86 10.52 -13.79
N PRO A 315 5.25 11.49 -14.51
CA PRO A 315 4.99 11.37 -15.95
C PRO A 315 6.23 11.65 -16.83
N CYS A 316 7.34 12.09 -16.24
CA CYS A 316 8.55 12.47 -16.97
C CYS A 316 9.14 11.28 -17.76
N ASP A 317 9.91 11.57 -18.81
CA ASP A 317 10.70 10.55 -19.50
C ASP A 317 11.64 9.83 -18.50
N ALA A 318 12.00 8.58 -18.78
CA ALA A 318 12.91 7.81 -17.92
C ALA A 318 14.29 8.47 -17.85
N GLY A 319 14.83 8.59 -16.63
CA GLY A 319 16.12 9.24 -16.36
C GLY A 319 16.41 9.29 -14.86
N ASP A 320 17.42 10.06 -14.45
CA ASP A 320 17.87 10.07 -13.04
C ASP A 320 16.77 10.47 -12.04
N GLY A 321 15.85 11.36 -12.43
CA GLY A 321 14.69 11.77 -11.64
C GLY A 321 13.46 10.85 -11.76
N ASN A 322 13.45 9.94 -12.74
CA ASN A 322 12.41 8.92 -12.94
C ASN A 322 13.07 7.57 -13.29
N PRO A 323 13.74 6.93 -12.31
CA PRO A 323 14.40 5.66 -12.56
C PRO A 323 13.36 4.61 -12.94
N GLY A 324 13.64 3.89 -14.03
CA GLY A 324 12.78 2.80 -14.49
C GLY A 324 12.86 1.56 -13.57
N PRO A 325 11.86 0.67 -13.63
CA PRO A 325 10.71 0.69 -14.54
C PRO A 325 9.58 1.64 -14.09
N SER A 326 9.03 2.42 -15.02
CA SER A 326 7.91 3.35 -14.80
C SER A 326 6.90 3.22 -15.92
N TYR A 327 5.67 2.78 -15.59
CA TYR A 327 4.59 2.58 -16.56
C TYR A 327 4.13 3.88 -17.20
N LEU A 328 4.15 4.97 -16.41
CA LEU A 328 3.65 6.27 -16.81
C LEU A 328 4.75 7.20 -17.35
N ALA A 329 5.96 6.67 -17.60
CA ALA A 329 7.04 7.46 -18.19
C ALA A 329 6.68 7.94 -19.61
N GLY A 330 6.99 9.20 -19.90
CA GLY A 330 6.71 9.82 -21.21
C GLY A 330 5.24 10.14 -21.48
N THR A 331 4.37 10.03 -20.47
CA THR A 331 2.96 10.48 -20.55
C THR A 331 2.82 12.00 -20.37
N HIS A 332 3.93 12.69 -20.07
CA HIS A 332 3.92 14.14 -19.95
C HIS A 332 3.55 14.82 -21.29
N ARG A 333 2.69 15.84 -21.23
CA ARG A 333 2.32 16.63 -22.41
C ARG A 333 3.19 17.89 -22.60
N CYS A 334 4.35 17.93 -21.94
CA CYS A 334 5.36 18.97 -22.10
C CYS A 334 5.93 18.99 -23.53
N LYS A 335 6.17 20.18 -24.07
CA LYS A 335 6.95 20.32 -25.31
C LYS A 335 8.43 19.99 -25.02
N LYS A 336 9.05 19.12 -25.84
CA LYS A 336 10.46 18.70 -25.68
C LYS A 336 11.50 19.78 -26.06
N HIS A 337 11.08 21.02 -26.32
CA HIS A 337 11.98 22.10 -26.73
C HIS A 337 11.95 23.29 -25.75
N SER A 338 13.12 23.56 -25.17
CA SER A 338 13.52 24.87 -24.66
C SER A 338 13.71 25.84 -25.83
N GLY A 339 12.61 26.41 -26.31
CA GLY A 339 12.67 27.66 -27.06
C GLY A 339 12.93 28.81 -26.09
N VAL A 340 13.96 29.61 -26.36
CA VAL A 340 14.24 30.86 -25.65
C VAL A 340 12.97 31.72 -25.69
N GLY A 341 12.26 31.74 -24.58
CA GLY A 341 10.97 32.40 -24.47
C GLY A 341 10.61 32.51 -23.00
N LEU A 342 10.89 33.68 -22.43
CA LEU A 342 10.38 34.13 -21.14
C LEU A 342 8.88 33.83 -21.08
N TYR A 343 8.48 32.75 -20.42
CA TYR A 343 7.20 32.50 -19.72
C TYR A 343 7.12 31.00 -19.43
N ASN A 344 7.48 30.62 -18.20
CA ASN A 344 7.26 29.29 -17.63
C ASN A 344 5.77 28.95 -17.68
N LYS A 345 5.32 28.23 -18.71
CA LYS A 345 4.05 27.49 -18.67
C LYS A 345 4.37 26.07 -18.23
N GLY A 346 4.16 25.80 -16.94
CA GLY A 346 4.29 24.48 -16.36
C GLY A 346 3.41 23.46 -17.08
N CYS A 347 3.87 22.21 -17.11
CA CYS A 347 3.14 21.10 -17.70
C CYS A 347 1.91 20.78 -16.86
N ARG A 348 0.71 20.76 -17.46
CA ARG A 348 -0.52 20.33 -16.79
C ARG A 348 -1.22 19.25 -17.61
N LYS A 349 -1.66 18.18 -16.93
CA LYS A 349 -2.71 17.26 -17.37
C LYS A 349 -3.79 17.32 -16.29
N ASN A 350 -4.66 18.34 -16.32
CA ASN A 350 -5.87 18.35 -15.47
C ASN A 350 -7.08 18.08 -16.37
N PRO A 351 -7.83 16.98 -16.17
CA PRO A 351 -9.21 16.94 -16.61
C PRO A 351 -10.05 17.92 -15.78
N PRO A 352 -11.11 18.53 -16.34
CA PRO A 352 -11.94 19.53 -15.66
C PRO A 352 -12.74 19.04 -14.45
N HIS A 353 -12.63 17.75 -14.06
CA HIS A 353 -13.42 17.14 -12.98
C HIS A 353 -12.64 16.62 -11.76
N HIS A 354 -11.32 16.78 -11.70
CA HIS A 354 -10.53 16.41 -10.51
C HIS A 354 -9.68 17.60 -10.03
N PRO A 355 -9.98 18.23 -8.88
CA PRO A 355 -9.30 19.45 -8.45
C PRO A 355 -7.84 19.27 -7.99
N ASN A 356 -7.36 18.06 -7.69
CA ASN A 356 -6.18 17.88 -6.84
C ASN A 356 -5.12 16.91 -7.38
N VAL A 357 -4.66 17.06 -8.62
CA VAL A 357 -3.40 16.41 -9.08
C VAL A 357 -2.43 17.50 -9.50
N TYR A 358 -1.54 17.89 -8.58
CA TYR A 358 -0.49 18.86 -8.87
C TYR A 358 0.80 18.11 -9.20
N ALA A 359 1.13 18.02 -10.50
CA ALA A 359 2.50 17.75 -10.91
C ALA A 359 3.34 19.01 -10.65
N TYR A 360 4.03 19.05 -9.52
CA TYR A 360 5.07 20.06 -9.29
C TYR A 360 6.35 19.62 -10.01
N VAL A 361 6.81 20.48 -10.94
CA VAL A 361 8.13 20.42 -11.58
C VAL A 361 9.17 21.03 -10.65
#